data_AF-A0AAD3MEF2-F1
#
_entry.id   AF-A0AAD3MEF2-F1
#
_cell.length_a   1.000
_cell.length_b   1.000
_cell.length_c   1.000
_cell.angle_alpha   90.00
_cell.angle_beta   90.00
_cell.angle_gamma   90.00
#
_symmetry.space_group_name_H-M   'P 1'
#
loop_
_entity.id
_entity.type
_entity.pdbx_description
1 polymer ?
#
loop_
_entity_poly.entity_id
_entity_poly.type
_entity_poly.pdbx_seq_one_letter_code
_entity_poly.pdbx_strand_id
1 'polypeptide(L)'
;MSLPSDWDDDERMNFMFSDFKENRDVNTTDWDSKMDFWTALIIKSCRDRGTVCVNLQELNKTFKRKEKSPLGLSTVLQSMARCGKIQRESEFAANVDCGWLSWGVGLLLVKPLKWTFSTLLGSSRVPLEESFVIIELVKEKATELLRVYRSSEFASRSILSFQELCALSSDVCADESTLCMALLQLQRDKQVTVSLYEDEKIVKFCQLGQDRVSPVSDVDIGIYQLQRSEKLLGERVEKLGLEADKCREEAKLLLTEGKKSQALRCLRGRKRVEKRADNLFAKLESIRGILDRIAQSQTDKMVMQAYQAGVSALRLSLKDVTVERAESLVDRIQELCDTQDEVNQTISSGVTSTDDDMDELEEELKSLLDESKPDSISGLPEVPTNGLRPSGEPCLPGGDLLSCLPAVPHSHLNITTEQLEEELNQLTLTDSGFQQKRMTSPAKRLEPAQ
;
A
#
# COMPACT_ATOMS: atom_id res chain seq x y z
N MET A 1 18.75 15.01 13.00
CA MET A 1 19.24 16.23 12.30
C MET A 1 20.61 16.56 12.85
N SER A 2 21.64 16.57 12.01
CA SER A 2 23.02 16.86 12.44
C SER A 2 23.39 18.32 12.15
N LEU A 3 23.21 19.19 13.15
CA LEU A 3 23.62 20.58 13.05
C LEU A 3 25.17 20.69 12.97
N PRO A 4 25.72 21.75 12.34
CA PRO A 4 27.17 21.94 12.26
C PRO A 4 27.83 22.01 13.65
N SER A 5 29.09 21.60 13.78
CA SER A 5 29.87 21.71 15.04
C SER A 5 29.89 23.12 15.60
N ASP A 6 29.84 24.11 14.71
CA ASP A 6 29.93 25.53 15.05
C ASP A 6 28.55 26.12 15.40
N TRP A 7 27.51 25.28 15.47
CA TRP A 7 26.15 25.72 15.81
C TRP A 7 26.05 26.23 17.24
N ASP A 8 26.92 25.79 18.15
CA ASP A 8 26.94 26.24 19.54
C ASP A 8 27.71 27.56 19.73
N ASP A 9 28.58 27.94 18.80
CA ASP A 9 29.29 29.22 18.82
C ASP A 9 28.29 30.39 18.71
N ASP A 10 28.19 31.19 19.78
CA ASP A 10 27.26 32.32 19.85
C ASP A 10 27.69 33.47 18.92
N GLU A 11 28.97 33.77 18.82
CA GLU A 11 29.48 34.88 18.01
C GLU A 11 29.28 34.58 16.53
N ARG A 12 29.69 33.40 16.10
CA ARG A 12 29.56 32.97 14.70
C ARG A 12 28.10 32.88 14.28
N MET A 13 27.22 32.32 15.11
CA MET A 13 25.82 32.17 14.72
C MET A 13 25.03 33.47 14.83
N ASN A 14 25.41 34.41 15.71
CA ASN A 14 24.87 35.77 15.64
C ASN A 14 25.20 36.42 14.29
N PHE A 15 26.42 36.23 13.79
CA PHE A 15 26.79 36.66 12.44
C PHE A 15 25.95 35.92 11.37
N MET A 16 25.81 34.60 11.43
CA MET A 16 25.02 33.83 10.45
C MET A 16 23.53 34.19 10.45
N PHE A 17 22.94 34.52 11.60
CA PHE A 17 21.51 34.87 11.75
C PHE A 17 21.19 36.31 11.35
N SER A 18 22.19 37.19 11.28
CA SER A 18 22.02 38.56 10.80
C SER A 18 21.66 38.59 9.31
N ASP A 19 20.99 39.65 8.88
CA ASP A 19 20.61 39.83 7.47
C ASP A 19 21.84 39.99 6.55
N PHE A 20 21.64 39.83 5.26
CA PHE A 20 22.65 40.16 4.26
C PHE A 20 22.79 41.67 4.15
N LYS A 21 24.01 42.15 3.93
CA LYS A 21 24.25 43.57 3.58
C LYS A 21 23.64 43.86 2.21
N GLU A 22 23.09 45.06 2.02
CA GLU A 22 22.41 45.47 0.77
C GLU A 22 23.31 45.34 -0.47
N ASN A 23 24.61 45.63 -0.33
CA ASN A 23 25.58 45.55 -1.42
C ASN A 23 26.62 44.45 -1.15
N ARG A 24 26.63 43.41 -1.99
CA ARG A 24 27.64 42.34 -1.98
C ARG A 24 29.06 42.89 -2.19
N ASP A 25 29.20 43.88 -3.07
CA ASP A 25 30.50 44.43 -3.49
C ASP A 25 31.29 45.12 -2.36
N VAL A 26 30.61 45.50 -1.28
CA VAL A 26 31.23 46.14 -0.11
C VAL A 26 31.88 45.12 0.82
N ASN A 27 31.41 43.86 0.80
CA ASN A 27 31.96 42.80 1.64
C ASN A 27 31.66 41.41 1.04
N THR A 28 32.40 41.07 -0.02
CA THR A 28 32.18 39.84 -0.80
C THR A 28 32.44 38.59 0.02
N THR A 29 33.53 38.57 0.81
CA THR A 29 33.94 37.39 1.59
C THR A 29 32.92 36.99 2.65
N ASP A 30 32.42 37.95 3.45
CA ASP A 30 31.42 37.67 4.49
C ASP A 30 30.07 37.27 3.88
N TRP A 31 29.70 37.91 2.77
CA TRP A 31 28.46 37.62 2.05
C TRP A 31 28.49 36.22 1.46
N ASP A 32 29.56 35.86 0.74
CA ASP A 32 29.73 34.56 0.10
C ASP A 32 29.84 33.45 1.15
N SER A 33 30.59 33.66 2.25
CA SER A 33 30.68 32.70 3.35
C SER A 33 29.32 32.41 4.01
N LYS A 34 28.51 33.45 4.26
CA LYS A 34 27.16 33.27 4.83
C LYS A 34 26.24 32.55 3.84
N MET A 35 26.33 32.87 2.55
CA MET A 35 25.55 32.23 1.49
C MET A 35 25.87 30.73 1.37
N ASP A 36 27.16 30.38 1.35
CA ASP A 36 27.61 28.99 1.26
C ASP A 36 27.22 28.18 2.50
N PHE A 37 27.38 28.75 3.69
CA PHE A 37 26.95 28.13 4.94
C PHE A 37 25.46 27.76 4.92
N TRP A 38 24.58 28.72 4.63
CA TRP A 38 23.14 28.47 4.64
C TRP A 38 22.70 27.56 3.50
N THR A 39 23.27 27.71 2.31
CA THR A 39 22.97 26.83 1.17
C THR A 39 23.30 25.38 1.50
N ALA A 40 24.51 25.12 2.02
CA ALA A 40 24.94 23.79 2.40
C ALA A 40 24.08 23.21 3.52
N LEU A 41 23.73 24.03 4.52
CA LEU A 41 22.93 23.59 5.66
C LEU A 41 21.47 23.27 5.27
N ILE A 42 20.85 24.05 4.38
CA ILE A 42 19.51 23.78 3.85
C ILE A 42 19.51 22.44 3.11
N ILE A 43 20.46 22.25 2.17
CA ILE A 43 20.55 21.00 1.38
C ILE A 43 20.80 19.80 2.30
N LYS A 44 21.74 19.91 3.23
CA LYS A 44 22.04 18.86 4.21
C LYS A 44 20.84 18.52 5.08
N SER A 45 20.14 19.54 5.59
CA SER A 45 18.94 19.35 6.41
C SER A 45 17.86 18.58 5.66
N CYS A 46 17.66 18.86 4.37
CA CYS A 46 16.68 18.17 3.55
C CYS A 46 17.09 16.74 3.24
N ARG A 47 18.38 16.53 2.92
CA ARG A 47 18.96 15.20 2.70
C ARG A 47 18.83 14.32 3.95
N ASP A 48 19.14 14.85 5.14
CA ASP A 48 19.01 14.14 6.42
C ASP A 48 17.55 13.72 6.73
N ARG A 49 16.56 14.47 6.22
CA ARG A 49 15.12 14.16 6.38
C ARG A 49 14.54 13.34 5.24
N GLY A 50 15.30 13.14 4.16
CA GLY A 50 14.82 12.51 2.93
C GLY A 50 13.82 13.35 2.13
N THR A 51 13.65 14.64 2.43
CA THR A 51 12.73 15.55 1.73
C THR A 51 13.43 16.29 0.60
N VAL A 52 12.72 16.60 -0.48
CA VAL A 52 13.28 17.32 -1.64
C VAL A 52 12.72 18.74 -1.81
N CYS A 53 11.65 19.08 -1.10
CA CYS A 53 11.02 20.39 -1.11
C CYS A 53 11.33 21.16 0.20
N VAL A 54 11.35 22.48 0.11
CA VAL A 54 11.50 23.41 1.24
C VAL A 54 10.64 24.65 1.06
N ASN A 55 10.18 25.22 2.17
CA ASN A 55 9.60 26.56 2.19
C ASN A 55 10.23 27.39 3.33
N LEU A 56 10.14 28.72 3.20
CA LEU A 56 10.79 29.64 4.13
C LEU A 56 10.22 29.52 5.56
N GLN A 57 8.93 29.24 5.72
CA GLN A 57 8.31 29.05 7.04
C GLN A 57 8.90 27.84 7.79
N GLU A 58 9.08 26.71 7.10
CA GLU A 58 9.65 25.49 7.65
C GLU A 58 11.12 25.68 8.01
N LEU A 59 11.90 26.33 7.13
CA LEU A 59 13.31 26.62 7.40
C LEU A 59 13.46 27.54 8.63
N ASN A 60 12.62 28.57 8.76
CA ASN A 60 12.62 29.46 9.93
C ASN A 60 12.31 28.73 11.23
N LYS A 61 11.40 27.73 11.20
CA LYS A 61 11.09 26.87 12.35
C LYS A 61 12.24 25.91 12.65
N THR A 62 12.78 25.27 11.62
CA THR A 62 13.84 24.26 11.70
C THR A 62 15.13 24.84 12.26
N PHE A 63 15.52 26.03 11.79
CA PHE A 63 16.76 26.70 12.20
C PHE A 63 16.55 27.71 13.32
N LYS A 64 15.45 27.61 14.08
CA LYS A 64 15.20 28.51 15.20
C LYS A 64 16.22 28.24 16.33
N ARG A 65 16.94 29.27 16.76
CA ARG A 65 17.90 29.22 17.86
C ARG A 65 17.63 30.34 18.85
N LYS A 66 17.51 30.03 20.14
CA LYS A 66 17.26 31.01 21.23
C LYS A 66 16.09 31.97 20.88
N GLU A 67 14.99 31.40 20.39
CA GLU A 67 13.80 32.14 19.91
C GLU A 67 14.00 33.06 18.70
N LYS A 68 15.17 33.05 18.07
CA LYS A 68 15.46 33.80 16.84
C LYS A 68 15.43 32.87 15.63
N SER A 69 15.01 33.40 14.49
CA SER A 69 15.13 32.73 13.18
C SER A 69 16.12 33.51 12.32
N PRO A 70 16.82 32.86 11.37
CA PRO A 70 17.83 33.54 10.58
C PRO A 70 17.17 34.50 9.57
N LEU A 71 17.58 35.77 9.59
CA LEU A 71 16.93 36.82 8.80
C LEU A 71 17.22 36.71 7.30
N GLY A 72 18.38 36.17 6.94
CA GLY A 72 18.85 36.11 5.56
C GLY A 72 18.32 34.93 4.71
N LEU A 73 17.48 34.03 5.25
CA LEU A 73 17.06 32.83 4.52
C LEU A 73 16.28 33.13 3.24
N SER A 74 15.50 34.21 3.21
CA SER A 74 14.80 34.65 2.00
C SER A 74 15.78 35.00 0.88
N THR A 75 16.85 35.73 1.20
CA THR A 75 17.96 36.08 0.29
C THR A 75 18.71 34.84 -0.19
N VAL A 76 18.92 33.85 0.69
CA VAL A 76 19.53 32.56 0.33
C VAL A 76 18.66 31.82 -0.68
N LEU A 77 17.37 31.67 -0.43
CA LEU A 77 16.45 31.02 -1.37
C LEU A 77 16.41 31.73 -2.72
N GLN A 78 16.38 33.06 -2.76
CA GLN A 78 16.43 33.83 -4.01
C GLN A 78 17.73 33.60 -4.77
N SER A 79 18.86 33.61 -4.06
CA SER A 79 20.16 33.33 -4.66
C SER A 79 20.21 31.91 -5.22
N MET A 80 19.73 30.92 -4.46
CA MET A 80 19.61 29.52 -4.89
C MET A 80 18.72 29.38 -6.13
N ALA A 81 17.60 30.09 -6.19
CA ALA A 81 16.69 30.09 -7.33
C ALA A 81 17.36 30.73 -8.56
N ARG A 82 18.02 31.88 -8.39
CA ARG A 82 18.74 32.58 -9.46
C ARG A 82 19.89 31.75 -10.05
N CYS A 83 20.59 30.96 -9.23
CA CYS A 83 21.63 30.06 -9.72
C CYS A 83 21.12 28.67 -10.14
N GLY A 84 19.80 28.45 -10.15
CA GLY A 84 19.19 27.20 -10.61
C GLY A 84 19.36 25.99 -9.67
N LYS A 85 19.77 26.22 -8.42
CA LYS A 85 19.85 25.15 -7.39
C LYS A 85 18.46 24.74 -6.90
N ILE A 86 17.52 25.67 -6.87
CA ILE A 86 16.11 25.43 -6.54
C ILE A 86 15.19 25.98 -7.63
N GLN A 87 13.99 25.42 -7.72
CA GLN A 87 12.92 25.90 -8.58
C GLN A 87 11.60 25.86 -7.82
N ARG A 88 10.64 26.72 -8.18
CA ARG A 88 9.29 26.61 -7.62
C ARG A 88 8.68 25.26 -7.99
N GLU A 89 7.97 24.65 -7.04
CA GLU A 89 7.34 23.35 -7.24
C GLU A 89 6.39 23.34 -8.46
N SER A 90 5.58 24.39 -8.61
CA SER A 90 4.67 24.56 -9.74
C SER A 90 5.39 24.66 -11.09
N GLU A 91 6.52 25.38 -11.15
CA GLU A 91 7.33 25.50 -12.36
C GLU A 91 8.04 24.19 -12.68
N PHE A 92 8.54 23.49 -11.66
CA PHE A 92 9.17 22.19 -11.83
C PHE A 92 8.20 21.17 -12.44
N ALA A 93 6.95 21.17 -11.97
CA ALA A 93 5.87 20.30 -12.47
C ALA A 93 5.33 20.72 -13.85
N ALA A 94 5.28 22.01 -14.17
CA ALA A 94 4.77 22.51 -15.45
C ALA A 94 5.69 22.20 -16.65
N ASN A 95 6.98 21.96 -16.40
CA ASN A 95 7.99 21.71 -17.44
C ASN A 95 8.00 20.27 -17.99
N VAL A 96 6.93 19.50 -17.79
CA VAL A 96 6.78 18.12 -18.28
C VAL A 96 5.49 18.00 -19.08
N ASP A 97 5.59 17.56 -20.34
CA ASP A 97 4.47 17.48 -21.30
C ASP A 97 3.28 16.64 -20.80
N CYS A 98 2.11 16.94 -21.39
CA CYS A 98 0.70 16.56 -21.17
C CYS A 98 0.30 15.24 -20.49
N GLY A 99 1.19 14.26 -20.26
CA GLY A 99 0.90 13.07 -19.46
C GLY A 99 0.83 13.36 -17.95
N TRP A 100 1.53 14.41 -17.49
CA TRP A 100 1.50 14.85 -16.09
C TRP A 100 0.30 15.73 -15.76
N LEU A 101 -0.23 16.54 -16.69
CA LEU A 101 -1.41 17.39 -16.45
C LEU A 101 -2.70 16.59 -16.20
N SER A 102 -2.73 15.31 -16.56
CA SER A 102 -3.78 14.36 -16.15
C SER A 102 -3.77 14.07 -14.64
N TRP A 103 -2.72 14.45 -13.90
CA TRP A 103 -2.66 14.38 -12.44
C TRP A 103 -3.45 15.48 -11.71
N GLY A 104 -3.89 16.52 -12.43
CA GLY A 104 -4.34 17.82 -11.91
C GLY A 104 -5.66 17.82 -11.12
N VAL A 105 -6.01 16.74 -10.43
CA VAL A 105 -7.14 16.68 -9.49
C VAL A 105 -6.76 16.02 -8.14
N GLY A 106 -5.66 15.26 -8.05
CA GLY A 106 -5.52 14.30 -6.93
C GLY A 106 -4.48 14.58 -5.84
N LEU A 107 -3.35 15.26 -6.13
CA LEU A 107 -2.23 15.31 -5.16
C LEU A 107 -1.92 16.70 -4.58
N LEU A 108 -2.72 17.71 -4.92
CA LEU A 108 -2.72 19.02 -4.27
C LEU A 108 -4.16 19.36 -3.92
N LEU A 109 -4.58 19.01 -2.70
CA LEU A 109 -5.89 19.33 -2.12
C LEU A 109 -6.04 20.85 -1.87
N VAL A 110 -6.03 21.67 -2.92
CA VAL A 110 -6.53 23.05 -2.85
C VAL A 110 -7.10 23.51 -4.20
N LYS A 111 -8.44 23.46 -4.29
CA LYS A 111 -9.38 24.30 -5.07
C LYS A 111 -8.95 24.83 -6.47
N PRO A 112 -9.76 24.66 -7.53
CA PRO A 112 -9.46 25.11 -8.90
C PRO A 112 -9.64 26.64 -9.09
N LEU A 113 -8.96 27.46 -8.27
CA LEU A 113 -9.11 28.92 -8.25
C LEU A 113 -7.79 29.70 -8.02
N LYS A 114 -6.61 29.07 -8.14
CA LYS A 114 -5.31 29.80 -8.09
C LYS A 114 -4.46 29.66 -9.36
N TRP A 115 -5.01 29.13 -10.44
CA TRP A 115 -4.42 29.22 -11.77
C TRP A 115 -4.89 30.50 -12.49
N THR A 116 -4.94 31.63 -11.78
CA THR A 116 -5.07 32.96 -12.37
C THR A 116 -4.11 33.91 -11.66
N PHE A 117 -3.35 34.68 -12.46
CA PHE A 117 -2.33 35.69 -12.11
C PHE A 117 -0.99 35.12 -11.60
N SER A 118 0.17 35.43 -12.16
CA SER A 118 0.56 36.48 -13.13
C SER A 118 2.07 36.31 -13.40
N THR A 119 2.59 36.48 -14.62
CA THR A 119 2.93 37.79 -15.23
C THR A 119 2.95 38.98 -14.26
N LEU A 120 3.62 38.87 -13.11
CA LEU A 120 4.00 40.01 -12.28
C LEU A 120 5.52 40.02 -12.11
N LEU A 121 6.14 40.74 -13.04
CA LEU A 121 7.27 41.63 -12.82
C LEU A 121 7.75 41.72 -11.35
N GLY A 122 8.95 41.20 -11.10
CA GLY A 122 9.91 41.87 -10.21
C GLY A 122 9.58 41.98 -8.71
N SER A 123 8.80 41.08 -8.12
CA SER A 123 8.72 40.98 -6.66
C SER A 123 9.94 40.22 -6.10
N SER A 124 10.92 40.95 -5.55
CA SER A 124 12.12 40.42 -4.89
C SER A 124 11.86 39.83 -3.49
N ARG A 125 10.66 39.30 -3.22
CA ARG A 125 10.32 38.71 -1.91
C ARG A 125 9.74 37.31 -2.10
N VAL A 126 10.33 36.35 -1.39
CA VAL A 126 9.86 34.95 -1.35
C VAL A 126 8.68 34.87 -0.37
N PRO A 127 7.48 34.45 -0.81
CA PRO A 127 6.36 34.20 0.10
C PRO A 127 6.71 33.08 1.10
N LEU A 128 6.21 33.19 2.34
CA LEU A 128 6.56 32.26 3.43
C LEU A 128 6.14 30.81 3.14
N GLU A 129 5.02 30.62 2.45
CA GLU A 129 4.41 29.32 2.12
C GLU A 129 4.81 28.82 0.73
N GLU A 130 5.61 29.57 -0.03
CA GLU A 130 6.03 29.13 -1.37
C GLU A 130 7.02 27.96 -1.26
N SER A 131 6.67 26.85 -1.91
CA SER A 131 7.45 25.60 -1.93
C SER A 131 8.46 25.59 -3.08
N PHE A 132 9.70 25.28 -2.74
CA PHE A 132 10.82 25.18 -3.68
C PHE A 132 11.39 23.76 -3.67
N VAL A 133 11.57 23.21 -4.86
CA VAL A 133 12.20 21.93 -5.12
C VAL A 133 13.70 22.11 -5.22
N ILE A 134 14.47 21.34 -4.45
CA ILE A 134 15.94 21.31 -4.52
C ILE A 134 16.37 20.33 -5.63
N ILE A 135 16.89 20.87 -6.73
CA ILE A 135 17.12 20.12 -7.97
C ILE A 135 18.11 18.96 -7.79
N GLU A 136 19.18 19.18 -7.02
CA GLU A 136 20.18 18.15 -6.71
C GLU A 136 19.56 16.95 -6.00
N LEU A 137 18.77 17.19 -4.95
CA LEU A 137 18.15 16.13 -4.15
C LEU A 137 17.09 15.36 -4.93
N VAL A 138 16.33 16.02 -5.80
CA VAL A 138 15.38 15.32 -6.68
C VAL A 138 16.11 14.38 -7.65
N LYS A 139 17.25 14.80 -8.22
CA LYS A 139 18.05 13.94 -9.09
C LYS A 139 18.64 12.74 -8.34
N GLU A 140 19.09 12.94 -7.10
CA GLU A 140 19.51 11.86 -6.21
C GLU A 140 18.36 10.86 -6.01
N LYS A 141 17.17 11.33 -5.61
CA LYS A 141 16.00 10.48 -5.38
C LYS A 141 15.49 9.78 -6.64
N ALA A 142 15.49 10.44 -7.78
CA ALA A 142 15.17 9.84 -9.07
C ALA A 142 16.11 8.66 -9.41
N THR A 143 17.41 8.85 -9.17
CA THR A 143 18.42 7.81 -9.40
C THR A 143 18.25 6.64 -8.43
N GLU A 144 18.00 6.92 -7.16
CA GLU A 144 17.74 5.90 -6.13
C GLU A 144 16.47 5.10 -6.43
N LEU A 145 15.38 5.78 -6.82
CA LEU A 145 14.11 5.15 -7.20
C LEU A 145 14.28 4.18 -8.36
N LEU A 146 14.97 4.63 -9.43
CA LEU A 146 15.24 3.79 -10.59
C LEU A 146 16.14 2.58 -10.23
N ARG A 147 17.11 2.77 -9.32
CA ARG A 147 17.95 1.69 -8.80
C ARG A 147 17.11 0.66 -8.05
N VAL A 148 16.24 1.10 -7.13
CA VAL A 148 15.40 0.21 -6.34
C VAL A 148 14.42 -0.57 -7.23
N TYR A 149 13.79 0.09 -8.20
CA TYR A 149 12.96 -0.57 -9.21
C TYR A 149 13.72 -1.66 -9.98
N ARG A 150 14.94 -1.37 -10.44
CA ARG A 150 15.75 -2.35 -11.19
C ARG A 150 16.23 -3.53 -10.35
N SER A 151 16.33 -3.36 -9.03
CA SER A 151 16.76 -4.42 -8.11
C SER A 151 15.62 -5.21 -7.49
N SER A 152 14.36 -4.85 -7.76
CA SER A 152 13.20 -5.50 -7.17
C SER A 152 12.63 -6.61 -8.05
N GLU A 153 11.68 -7.36 -7.50
CA GLU A 153 10.87 -8.34 -8.25
C GLU A 153 10.10 -7.73 -9.43
N PHE A 154 9.93 -6.40 -9.43
CA PHE A 154 9.23 -5.68 -10.48
C PHE A 154 10.10 -5.33 -11.69
N ALA A 155 11.41 -5.63 -11.68
CA ALA A 155 12.32 -5.31 -12.78
C ALA A 155 11.91 -5.94 -14.13
N SER A 156 11.17 -7.05 -14.10
CA SER A 156 10.60 -7.71 -15.28
C SER A 156 9.27 -7.08 -15.75
N ARG A 157 8.63 -6.25 -14.93
CA ARG A 157 7.34 -5.60 -15.22
C ARG A 157 7.60 -4.20 -15.75
N SER A 158 7.10 -3.90 -16.95
CA SER A 158 7.25 -2.56 -17.55
C SER A 158 6.38 -1.50 -16.90
N ILE A 159 5.24 -1.87 -16.32
CA ILE A 159 4.27 -0.96 -15.71
C ILE A 159 4.04 -1.36 -14.25
N LEU A 160 3.99 -0.35 -13.38
CA LEU A 160 3.58 -0.46 -11.99
C LEU A 160 2.49 0.54 -11.64
N SER A 161 1.65 0.20 -10.68
CA SER A 161 0.71 1.15 -10.09
C SER A 161 1.44 2.14 -9.19
N PHE A 162 0.84 3.31 -8.98
CA PHE A 162 1.38 4.29 -8.04
C PHE A 162 1.45 3.74 -6.62
N GLN A 163 0.49 2.91 -6.21
CA GLN A 163 0.50 2.28 -4.89
C GLN A 163 1.64 1.27 -4.74
N GLU A 164 1.91 0.46 -5.77
CA GLU A 164 3.07 -0.45 -5.81
C GLU A 164 4.38 0.34 -5.68
N LEU A 165 4.47 1.50 -6.34
CA LEU A 165 5.64 2.39 -6.23
C LEU A 165 5.77 3.06 -4.86
N CYS A 166 4.68 3.48 -4.23
CA CYS A 166 4.71 3.99 -2.85
C CYS A 166 5.30 2.94 -1.90
N ALA A 167 4.83 1.70 -2.00
CA ALA A 167 5.36 0.59 -1.19
C ALA A 167 6.85 0.33 -1.48
N LEU A 168 7.22 0.23 -2.76
CA LEU A 168 8.58 -0.04 -3.21
C LEU A 168 9.59 1.06 -2.82
N SER A 169 9.13 2.31 -2.82
CA SER A 169 9.97 3.49 -2.60
C SER A 169 9.95 4.00 -1.16
N SER A 170 9.28 3.31 -0.24
CA SER A 170 9.10 3.74 1.16
C SER A 170 10.40 3.97 1.92
N ASP A 171 11.47 3.23 1.60
CA ASP A 171 12.80 3.42 2.19
C ASP A 171 13.62 4.53 1.52
N VAL A 172 13.22 4.95 0.31
CA VAL A 172 13.95 5.92 -0.51
C VAL A 172 13.32 7.31 -0.43
N CYS A 173 12.00 7.39 -0.55
CA CYS A 173 11.23 8.63 -0.55
C CYS A 173 10.57 8.82 0.80
N ALA A 174 10.77 9.99 1.41
CA ALA A 174 10.20 10.28 2.72
C ALA A 174 8.66 10.35 2.71
N ASP A 175 8.07 10.75 1.59
CA ASP A 175 6.64 10.90 1.39
C ASP A 175 6.26 10.76 -0.10
N GLU A 176 4.96 10.69 -0.38
CA GLU A 176 4.43 10.64 -1.74
C GLU A 176 4.84 11.86 -2.58
N SER A 177 4.93 13.04 -1.96
CA SER A 177 5.36 14.26 -2.65
C SER A 177 6.78 14.12 -3.22
N THR A 178 7.69 13.57 -2.41
CA THR A 178 9.07 13.29 -2.80
C THR A 178 9.13 12.26 -3.92
N LEU A 179 8.33 11.19 -3.84
CA LEU A 179 8.19 10.22 -4.93
C LEU A 179 7.70 10.90 -6.22
N CYS A 180 6.73 11.80 -6.14
CA CYS A 180 6.19 12.51 -7.30
C CYS A 180 7.24 13.43 -7.95
N MET A 181 8.04 14.14 -7.16
CA MET A 181 9.14 14.94 -7.69
C MET A 181 10.22 14.08 -8.36
N ALA A 182 10.53 12.92 -7.78
CA ALA A 182 11.45 11.95 -8.38
C ALA A 182 10.92 11.41 -9.72
N LEU A 183 9.62 11.07 -9.79
CA LEU A 183 8.97 10.63 -11.03
C LEU A 183 8.97 11.72 -12.10
N LEU A 184 8.70 12.98 -11.74
CA LEU A 184 8.80 14.13 -12.66
C LEU A 184 10.20 14.27 -13.25
N GLN A 185 11.23 14.11 -12.42
CA GLN A 185 12.61 14.15 -12.88
C GLN A 185 12.91 12.98 -13.81
N LEU A 186 12.49 11.76 -13.47
CA LEU A 186 12.64 10.60 -14.35
C LEU A 186 11.89 10.77 -15.69
N GLN A 187 10.73 11.42 -15.69
CA GLN A 187 9.96 11.68 -16.92
C GLN A 187 10.66 12.72 -17.79
N ARG A 188 11.23 13.77 -17.18
CA ARG A 188 12.11 14.73 -17.88
C ARG A 188 13.32 14.04 -18.50
N ASP A 189 13.88 13.06 -17.79
CA ASP A 189 15.00 12.24 -18.25
C ASP A 189 14.57 11.14 -19.24
N LYS A 190 13.26 11.05 -19.55
CA LYS A 190 12.65 10.05 -20.45
C LYS A 190 12.85 8.61 -20.00
N GLN A 191 13.02 8.41 -18.69
CA GLN A 191 13.17 7.09 -18.07
C GLN A 191 11.82 6.49 -17.66
N VAL A 192 10.81 7.32 -17.44
CA VAL A 192 9.44 6.87 -17.10
C VAL A 192 8.38 7.68 -17.84
N THR A 193 7.22 7.08 -18.05
CA THR A 193 6.00 7.75 -18.50
C THR A 193 4.89 7.44 -17.52
N VAL A 194 4.20 8.47 -17.05
CA VAL A 194 3.01 8.31 -16.21
C VAL A 194 1.75 8.44 -17.06
N SER A 195 0.74 7.61 -16.78
CA SER A 195 -0.57 7.66 -17.42
C SER A 195 -1.68 7.35 -16.42
N LEU A 196 -2.91 7.73 -16.73
CA LEU A 196 -4.09 7.31 -15.99
C LEU A 196 -4.76 6.13 -16.69
N TYR A 197 -5.20 5.17 -15.90
CA TYR A 197 -5.97 4.03 -16.34
C TYR A 197 -7.04 3.72 -15.28
N GLU A 198 -8.33 3.76 -15.65
CA GLU A 198 -9.45 3.54 -14.69
C GLU A 198 -9.34 4.39 -13.41
N ASP A 199 -9.01 5.68 -13.54
CA ASP A 199 -8.76 6.62 -12.43
C ASP A 199 -7.55 6.27 -11.53
N GLU A 200 -6.82 5.19 -11.81
CA GLU A 200 -5.55 4.82 -11.18
C GLU A 200 -4.36 5.39 -11.96
N LYS A 201 -3.32 5.83 -11.23
CA LYS A 201 -2.06 6.25 -11.82
C LYS A 201 -1.16 5.04 -12.04
N ILE A 202 -0.70 4.88 -13.27
CA ILE A 202 0.26 3.85 -13.66
C ILE A 202 1.55 4.49 -14.21
N VAL A 203 2.68 3.87 -13.92
CA VAL A 203 4.00 4.34 -14.31
C VAL A 203 4.68 3.27 -15.13
N LYS A 204 4.97 3.60 -16.39
CA LYS A 204 5.77 2.77 -17.28
C LYS A 204 7.23 3.15 -17.17
N PHE A 205 8.10 2.17 -16.94
CA PHE A 205 9.54 2.32 -16.90
C PHE A 205 10.19 1.97 -18.23
N CYS A 206 11.31 2.63 -18.53
CA CYS A 206 12.17 2.27 -19.64
C CYS A 206 12.78 0.87 -19.43
N GLN A 207 12.67 0.00 -20.43
CA GLN A 207 13.15 -1.37 -20.36
C GLN A 207 14.69 -1.45 -20.49
N LEU A 208 15.28 -2.56 -20.05
CA LEU A 208 16.72 -2.82 -20.18
C LEU A 208 17.11 -2.82 -21.68
N GLY A 209 18.10 -1.98 -22.03
CA GLY A 209 18.55 -1.82 -23.42
C GLY A 209 17.84 -0.71 -24.21
N GLN A 210 16.81 -0.07 -23.63
CA GLN A 210 16.22 1.16 -24.17
C GLN A 210 16.80 2.39 -23.45
N ASP A 211 17.12 3.43 -24.23
CA ASP A 211 17.59 4.71 -23.68
C ASP A 211 16.43 5.64 -23.29
N ARG A 212 15.22 5.37 -23.79
CA ARG A 212 14.03 6.19 -23.58
C ARG A 212 12.79 5.31 -23.51
N VAL A 213 11.91 5.63 -22.57
CA VAL A 213 10.60 5.00 -22.43
C VAL A 213 9.71 5.31 -23.63
N SER A 214 8.98 4.32 -24.11
CA SER A 214 7.92 4.50 -25.11
C SER A 214 6.60 4.88 -24.44
N PRO A 215 5.67 5.56 -25.15
CA PRO A 215 4.31 5.78 -24.65
C PRO A 215 3.64 4.47 -24.22
N VAL A 216 2.67 4.58 -23.32
CA VAL A 216 1.88 3.43 -22.89
C VAL A 216 1.03 2.94 -24.06
N SER A 217 1.17 1.67 -24.42
CA SER A 217 0.41 1.01 -25.50
C SER A 217 -0.71 0.15 -24.93
N ASP A 218 -1.70 -0.20 -25.77
CA ASP A 218 -2.79 -1.11 -25.39
C ASP A 218 -2.28 -2.49 -24.94
N VAL A 219 -1.15 -2.94 -25.50
CA VAL A 219 -0.50 -4.19 -25.08
C VAL A 219 0.07 -4.06 -23.67
N ASP A 220 0.71 -2.92 -23.34
CA ASP A 220 1.21 -2.68 -22.00
C ASP A 220 0.08 -2.65 -20.97
N ILE A 221 -1.04 -1.99 -21.30
CA ILE A 221 -2.25 -1.96 -20.47
C ILE A 221 -2.80 -3.38 -20.28
N GLY A 222 -2.86 -4.16 -21.35
CA GLY A 222 -3.29 -5.56 -21.30
C GLY A 222 -2.40 -6.45 -20.42
N ILE A 223 -1.08 -6.24 -20.45
CA ILE A 223 -0.14 -6.93 -19.57
C ILE A 223 -0.33 -6.49 -18.11
N TYR A 224 -0.49 -5.19 -17.87
CA TYR A 224 -0.78 -4.65 -16.54
C TYR A 224 -2.08 -5.25 -15.96
N GLN A 225 -3.13 -5.36 -16.78
CA GLN A 225 -4.37 -6.04 -16.42
C GLN A 225 -4.16 -7.51 -16.05
N LEU A 226 -3.38 -8.26 -16.84
CA LEU A 226 -3.04 -9.66 -16.53
C LEU A 226 -2.31 -9.79 -15.19
N GLN A 227 -1.38 -8.90 -14.89
CA GLN A 227 -0.67 -8.87 -13.60
C GLN A 227 -1.61 -8.57 -12.43
N ARG A 228 -2.54 -7.62 -12.60
CA ARG A 228 -3.57 -7.32 -11.59
C ARG A 228 -4.48 -8.54 -11.36
N SER A 229 -4.87 -9.22 -12.43
CA SER A 229 -5.65 -10.46 -12.34
C SER A 229 -4.88 -11.59 -11.67
N GLU A 230 -3.58 -11.73 -11.93
CA GLU A 230 -2.73 -12.72 -11.25
C GLU A 230 -2.74 -12.48 -9.73
N LYS A 231 -2.49 -11.24 -9.30
CA LYS A 231 -2.51 -10.88 -7.88
C LYS A 231 -3.87 -11.18 -7.24
N LEU A 232 -4.95 -10.77 -7.89
CA LEU A 232 -6.31 -10.96 -7.39
C LEU A 232 -6.69 -12.44 -7.26
N LEU A 233 -6.36 -13.25 -8.28
CA LEU A 233 -6.60 -14.69 -8.23
C LEU A 233 -5.73 -15.37 -7.18
N GLY A 234 -4.47 -14.94 -7.02
CA GLY A 234 -3.57 -15.44 -5.97
C GLY A 234 -4.15 -15.24 -4.57
N GLU A 235 -4.54 -14.00 -4.25
CA GLU A 235 -5.17 -13.66 -2.96
C GLU A 235 -6.47 -14.44 -2.74
N ARG A 236 -7.26 -14.67 -3.81
CA ARG A 236 -8.51 -15.43 -3.71
C ARG A 236 -8.29 -16.93 -3.48
N VAL A 237 -7.32 -17.53 -4.17
CA VAL A 237 -6.94 -18.93 -3.97
C VAL A 237 -6.46 -19.15 -2.54
N GLU A 238 -5.61 -18.26 -2.03
CA GLU A 238 -5.14 -18.31 -0.63
C GLU A 238 -6.31 -18.25 0.36
N LYS A 239 -7.24 -17.30 0.17
CA LYS A 239 -8.41 -17.17 1.04
C LYS A 239 -9.31 -18.41 1.02
N LEU A 240 -9.55 -19.01 -0.14
CA LEU A 240 -10.32 -20.26 -0.25
C LEU A 240 -9.58 -21.44 0.40
N GLY A 241 -8.25 -21.50 0.27
CA GLY A 241 -7.44 -22.49 0.97
C GLY A 241 -7.61 -22.41 2.50
N LEU A 242 -7.52 -21.20 3.06
CA LEU A 242 -7.75 -20.97 4.49
C LEU A 242 -9.17 -21.34 4.93
N GLU A 243 -10.18 -21.10 4.09
CA GLU A 243 -11.56 -21.52 4.35
C GLU A 243 -11.71 -23.05 4.35
N ALA A 244 -11.06 -23.75 3.42
CA ALA A 244 -11.03 -25.20 3.37
C ALA A 244 -10.36 -25.81 4.61
N ASP A 245 -9.23 -25.23 5.05
CA ASP A 245 -8.53 -25.65 6.27
C ASP A 245 -9.40 -25.45 7.51
N LYS A 246 -10.13 -24.34 7.60
CA LYS A 246 -11.07 -24.10 8.69
C LYS A 246 -12.18 -25.16 8.72
N CYS A 247 -12.76 -25.50 7.57
CA CYS A 247 -13.74 -26.59 7.49
C CYS A 247 -13.15 -27.94 7.91
N ARG A 248 -11.88 -28.21 7.58
CA ARG A 248 -11.19 -29.43 8.04
C ARG A 248 -11.08 -29.47 9.56
N GLU A 249 -10.66 -28.38 10.19
CA GLU A 249 -10.53 -28.31 11.65
C GLU A 249 -11.89 -28.40 12.37
N GLU A 250 -12.93 -27.75 11.83
CA GLU A 250 -14.30 -27.91 12.35
C GLU A 250 -14.80 -29.35 12.22
N ALA A 251 -14.52 -30.03 11.11
CA ALA A 251 -14.85 -31.44 10.92
C ALA A 251 -14.13 -32.33 11.96
N LYS A 252 -12.84 -32.08 12.23
CA LYS A 252 -12.08 -32.77 13.27
C LYS A 252 -12.70 -32.59 14.66
N LEU A 253 -13.06 -31.35 15.02
CA LEU A 253 -13.72 -31.07 16.31
C LEU A 253 -15.06 -31.83 16.44
N LEU A 254 -15.90 -31.77 15.40
CA LEU A 254 -17.18 -32.50 15.39
C LEU A 254 -17.00 -34.02 15.47
N LEU A 255 -15.92 -34.56 14.91
CA LEU A 255 -15.54 -35.96 15.06
C LEU A 255 -15.18 -36.30 16.50
N THR A 256 -14.38 -35.47 17.18
CA THR A 256 -14.04 -35.69 18.60
C THR A 256 -15.26 -35.63 19.52
N GLU A 257 -16.28 -34.85 19.15
CA GLU A 257 -17.57 -34.79 19.85
C GLU A 257 -18.53 -35.93 19.48
N GLY A 258 -18.14 -36.85 18.59
CA GLY A 258 -18.98 -37.97 18.13
C GLY A 258 -20.09 -37.58 17.14
N LYS A 259 -20.10 -36.34 16.64
CA LYS A 259 -21.13 -35.81 15.73
C LYS A 259 -20.80 -36.11 14.26
N LYS A 260 -20.75 -37.40 13.90
CA LYS A 260 -20.35 -37.90 12.56
C LYS A 260 -21.11 -37.24 11.40
N SER A 261 -22.42 -37.05 11.51
CA SER A 261 -23.23 -36.46 10.42
C SER A 261 -22.91 -34.99 10.16
N GLN A 262 -22.56 -34.24 11.20
CA GLN A 262 -22.18 -32.83 11.08
C GLN A 262 -20.75 -32.70 10.54
N ALA A 263 -19.83 -33.56 10.97
CA ALA A 263 -18.48 -33.65 10.40
C ALA A 263 -18.52 -33.94 8.90
N LEU A 264 -19.30 -34.93 8.46
CA LEU A 264 -19.50 -35.23 7.02
C LEU A 264 -20.07 -34.04 6.25
N ARG A 265 -21.02 -33.28 6.82
CA ARG A 265 -21.52 -32.05 6.19
C ARG A 265 -20.42 -31.00 6.00
N CYS A 266 -19.54 -30.86 7.00
CA CYS A 266 -18.42 -29.93 6.94
C CYS A 266 -17.38 -30.35 5.88
N LEU A 267 -17.05 -31.65 5.80
CA LEU A 267 -16.19 -32.19 4.73
C LEU A 267 -16.79 -32.00 3.32
N ARG A 268 -18.11 -32.13 3.17
CA ARG A 268 -18.79 -31.77 1.89
C ARG A 268 -18.68 -30.29 1.55
N GLY A 269 -18.66 -29.43 2.56
CA GLY A 269 -18.38 -28.00 2.40
C GLY A 269 -16.96 -27.80 1.90
N ARG A 270 -15.99 -28.39 2.60
CA ARG A 270 -14.56 -28.36 2.26
C ARG A 270 -14.29 -28.80 0.82
N LYS A 271 -14.74 -29.98 0.38
CA LYS A 271 -14.51 -30.49 -0.98
C LYS A 271 -15.02 -29.53 -2.06
N ARG A 272 -16.12 -28.82 -1.78
CA ARG A 272 -16.65 -27.77 -2.67
C ARG A 272 -15.80 -26.50 -2.68
N VAL A 273 -15.22 -26.11 -1.55
CA VAL A 273 -14.26 -24.99 -1.47
C VAL A 273 -12.96 -25.35 -2.20
N GLU A 274 -12.42 -26.55 -1.97
CA GLU A 274 -11.20 -27.04 -2.62
C GLU A 274 -11.35 -27.13 -4.15
N LYS A 275 -12.44 -27.72 -4.64
CA LYS A 275 -12.72 -27.77 -6.09
C LYS A 275 -12.79 -26.38 -6.73
N ARG A 276 -13.25 -25.37 -5.98
CA ARG A 276 -13.25 -23.96 -6.43
C ARG A 276 -11.84 -23.37 -6.42
N ALA A 277 -11.07 -23.61 -5.36
CA ALA A 277 -9.68 -23.21 -5.26
C ALA A 277 -8.85 -23.79 -6.42
N ASP A 278 -9.01 -25.08 -6.73
CA ASP A 278 -8.33 -25.76 -7.85
C ASP A 278 -8.68 -25.14 -9.21
N ASN A 279 -9.95 -24.79 -9.43
CA ASN A 279 -10.38 -24.14 -10.66
C ASN A 279 -9.73 -22.75 -10.83
N LEU A 280 -9.71 -21.94 -9.76
CA LEU A 280 -9.07 -20.62 -9.77
C LEU A 280 -7.55 -20.75 -9.89
N PHE A 281 -6.95 -21.76 -9.26
CA PHE A 281 -5.52 -22.04 -9.36
C PHE A 281 -5.12 -22.41 -10.81
N ALA A 282 -5.91 -23.23 -11.50
CA ALA A 282 -5.65 -23.55 -12.90
C ALA A 282 -5.69 -22.31 -13.82
N LYS A 283 -6.60 -21.36 -13.54
CA LYS A 283 -6.66 -20.07 -14.23
C LYS A 283 -5.46 -19.19 -13.91
N LEU A 284 -5.06 -19.14 -12.63
CA LEU A 284 -3.87 -18.42 -12.17
C LEU A 284 -2.60 -18.93 -12.88
N GLU A 285 -2.41 -20.25 -12.96
CA GLU A 285 -1.28 -20.87 -13.67
C GLU A 285 -1.30 -20.57 -15.18
N SER A 286 -2.50 -20.50 -15.78
CA SER A 286 -2.64 -20.09 -17.17
C SER A 286 -2.18 -18.64 -17.38
N ILE A 287 -2.50 -17.72 -16.46
CA ILE A 287 -2.07 -16.32 -16.52
C ILE A 287 -0.56 -16.21 -16.30
N ARG A 288 -0.01 -16.89 -15.30
CA ARG A 288 1.44 -16.94 -15.04
C ARG A 288 2.21 -17.44 -16.24
N GLY A 289 1.75 -18.52 -16.87
CA GLY A 289 2.37 -19.04 -18.09
C GLY A 289 2.34 -18.06 -19.26
N ILE A 290 1.33 -17.17 -19.34
CA ILE A 290 1.30 -16.09 -20.35
C ILE A 290 2.32 -15.01 -19.99
N LEU A 291 2.35 -14.56 -18.73
CA LEU A 291 3.29 -13.54 -18.25
C LEU A 291 4.75 -14.00 -18.38
N ASP A 292 5.05 -15.27 -18.11
CA ASP A 292 6.39 -15.84 -18.28
C ASP A 292 6.85 -15.83 -19.74
N ARG A 293 5.96 -16.19 -20.67
CA ARG A 293 6.26 -16.12 -22.12
C ARG A 293 6.50 -14.68 -22.57
N ILE A 294 5.77 -13.73 -21.99
CA ILE A 294 5.96 -12.29 -22.25
C ILE A 294 7.31 -11.83 -21.67
N ALA A 295 7.66 -12.23 -20.45
CA ALA A 295 8.93 -11.88 -19.82
C ALA A 295 10.15 -12.48 -20.57
N GLN A 296 10.00 -13.66 -21.18
CA GLN A 296 11.02 -14.29 -22.02
C GLN A 296 11.13 -13.66 -23.42
N SER A 297 10.19 -12.80 -23.82
CA SER A 297 10.19 -12.16 -25.13
C SER A 297 11.19 -11.02 -25.19
N GLN A 298 12.11 -11.06 -26.14
CA GLN A 298 13.21 -10.09 -26.26
C GLN A 298 12.89 -8.86 -27.12
N THR A 299 11.75 -8.86 -27.82
CA THR A 299 11.35 -7.77 -28.71
C THR A 299 9.88 -7.43 -28.51
N ASP A 300 9.52 -6.15 -28.69
CA ASP A 300 8.12 -5.68 -28.60
C ASP A 300 7.17 -6.47 -29.50
N LYS A 301 7.64 -6.91 -30.67
CA LYS A 301 6.87 -7.77 -31.58
C LYS A 301 6.57 -9.13 -30.97
N MET A 302 7.57 -9.76 -30.33
CA MET A 302 7.38 -11.04 -29.65
C MET A 302 6.47 -10.90 -28.43
N VAL A 303 6.62 -9.81 -27.67
CA VAL A 303 5.73 -9.46 -26.55
C VAL A 303 4.28 -9.39 -27.03
N MET A 304 4.02 -8.63 -28.09
CA MET A 304 2.67 -8.51 -28.66
C MET A 304 2.11 -9.87 -29.11
N GLN A 305 2.93 -10.71 -29.77
CA GLN A 305 2.51 -12.04 -30.21
C GLN A 305 2.20 -12.98 -29.03
N ALA A 306 3.06 -13.00 -28.02
CA ALA A 306 2.89 -13.81 -26.81
C ALA A 306 1.62 -13.36 -26.05
N TYR A 307 1.42 -12.05 -25.92
CA TYR A 307 0.22 -11.48 -25.31
C TYR A 307 -1.05 -11.86 -26.08
N GLN A 308 -1.09 -11.67 -27.40
CA GLN A 308 -2.26 -12.02 -28.22
C GLN A 308 -2.59 -13.52 -28.18
N ALA A 309 -1.56 -14.38 -28.26
CA ALA A 309 -1.72 -15.83 -28.16
C ALA A 309 -2.23 -16.23 -26.77
N GLY A 310 -1.68 -15.63 -25.71
CA GLY A 310 -2.08 -15.86 -24.33
C GLY A 310 -3.52 -15.44 -24.06
N VAL A 311 -3.89 -14.21 -24.41
CA VAL A 311 -5.27 -13.70 -24.25
C VAL A 311 -6.26 -14.55 -25.05
N SER A 312 -5.89 -15.02 -26.25
CA SER A 312 -6.75 -15.91 -27.03
C SER A 312 -6.96 -17.24 -26.32
N ALA A 313 -5.89 -17.88 -25.83
CA ALA A 313 -5.97 -19.12 -25.06
C ALA A 313 -6.82 -18.97 -23.79
N LEU A 314 -6.58 -17.88 -23.05
CA LEU A 314 -7.32 -17.56 -21.83
C LEU A 314 -8.80 -17.30 -22.12
N ARG A 315 -9.13 -16.60 -23.22
CA ARG A 315 -10.52 -16.42 -23.67
C ARG A 315 -11.19 -17.75 -24.00
N LEU A 316 -10.49 -18.70 -24.65
CA LEU A 316 -11.04 -20.03 -24.87
C LEU A 316 -11.30 -20.77 -23.54
N SER A 317 -10.37 -20.68 -22.58
CA SER A 317 -10.57 -21.27 -21.25
C SER A 317 -11.73 -20.65 -20.46
N LEU A 318 -12.10 -19.40 -20.78
CA LEU A 318 -13.19 -18.67 -20.13
C LEU A 318 -14.53 -18.77 -20.88
N LYS A 319 -14.57 -19.34 -22.10
CA LYS A 319 -15.78 -19.44 -22.92
C LYS A 319 -16.86 -20.38 -22.34
N ASP A 320 -16.47 -21.34 -21.52
CA ASP A 320 -17.41 -22.23 -20.82
C ASP A 320 -18.10 -21.54 -19.62
N VAL A 321 -17.77 -20.28 -19.36
CA VAL A 321 -18.43 -19.44 -18.36
C VAL A 321 -19.42 -18.53 -19.10
N THR A 322 -20.72 -18.71 -18.83
CA THR A 322 -21.81 -17.87 -19.33
C THR A 322 -21.65 -16.44 -18.86
N VAL A 323 -20.84 -15.63 -19.54
CA VAL A 323 -20.56 -14.24 -19.17
C VAL A 323 -20.81 -13.34 -20.37
N GLU A 324 -22.07 -12.90 -20.49
CA GLU A 324 -22.56 -12.03 -21.56
C GLU A 324 -22.33 -10.54 -21.28
N ARG A 325 -21.86 -10.17 -20.07
CA ARG A 325 -21.81 -8.77 -19.58
C ARG A 325 -20.44 -8.08 -19.52
N ALA A 326 -19.32 -8.80 -19.62
CA ALA A 326 -18.00 -8.21 -19.34
C ALA A 326 -17.20 -7.85 -20.61
N GLU A 327 -16.82 -6.56 -20.71
CA GLU A 327 -16.06 -5.95 -21.80
C GLU A 327 -14.53 -6.18 -21.64
N SER A 328 -14.01 -6.21 -20.40
CA SER A 328 -12.59 -6.48 -20.07
C SER A 328 -12.34 -7.90 -19.58
N LEU A 329 -11.10 -8.39 -19.75
CA LEU A 329 -10.66 -9.69 -19.24
C LEU A 329 -10.63 -9.71 -17.70
N VAL A 330 -10.22 -8.60 -17.07
CA VAL A 330 -10.19 -8.46 -15.61
C VAL A 330 -11.61 -8.52 -15.05
N ASP A 331 -12.56 -7.82 -15.67
CA ASP A 331 -13.97 -7.85 -15.26
C ASP A 331 -14.56 -9.25 -15.34
N ARG A 332 -14.19 -10.04 -16.36
CA ARG A 332 -14.60 -11.45 -16.45
C ARG A 332 -14.03 -12.28 -15.32
N ILE A 333 -12.79 -12.01 -14.90
CA ILE A 333 -12.14 -12.71 -13.79
C ILE A 333 -12.75 -12.27 -12.45
N GLN A 334 -13.06 -10.99 -12.28
CA GLN A 334 -13.73 -10.47 -11.10
C GLN A 334 -15.16 -11.00 -10.98
N GLU A 335 -15.94 -10.96 -12.05
CA GLU A 335 -17.30 -11.51 -12.08
C GLU A 335 -17.27 -13.03 -11.84
N LEU A 336 -16.24 -13.74 -12.29
CA LEU A 336 -16.02 -15.13 -11.93
C LEU A 336 -15.80 -15.32 -10.43
N CYS A 337 -15.03 -14.46 -9.79
CA CYS A 337 -14.84 -14.47 -8.33
C CYS A 337 -16.17 -14.16 -7.61
N ASP A 338 -16.92 -13.16 -8.09
CA ASP A 338 -18.13 -12.64 -7.42
C ASP A 338 -19.35 -13.56 -7.60
N THR A 339 -19.60 -14.05 -8.82
CA THR A 339 -20.69 -15.00 -9.13
C THR A 339 -20.52 -16.29 -8.33
N GLN A 340 -19.27 -16.70 -8.10
CA GLN A 340 -18.98 -17.90 -7.32
C GLN A 340 -19.19 -17.71 -5.81
N ASP A 341 -19.20 -16.46 -5.33
CA ASP A 341 -19.50 -16.08 -3.95
C ASP A 341 -21.00 -15.98 -3.67
N GLU A 342 -21.80 -15.51 -4.64
CA GLU A 342 -23.27 -15.46 -4.55
C GLU A 342 -23.91 -16.86 -4.44
N VAL A 343 -23.29 -17.85 -5.10
CA VAL A 343 -23.66 -19.27 -4.98
C VAL A 343 -23.47 -19.81 -3.54
N ASN A 344 -22.56 -19.24 -2.74
CA ASN A 344 -22.36 -19.66 -1.34
C ASN A 344 -23.49 -19.22 -0.40
N GLN A 345 -24.23 -18.15 -0.72
CA GLN A 345 -25.36 -17.70 0.10
C GLN A 345 -26.66 -18.46 -0.20
N THR A 346 -26.78 -19.05 -1.39
CA THR A 346 -28.07 -19.57 -1.87
C THR A 346 -28.19 -21.10 -1.77
N ILE A 347 -27.10 -21.86 -1.63
CA ILE A 347 -27.13 -23.34 -1.60
C ILE A 347 -26.99 -23.90 -0.18
N SER A 348 -27.82 -23.41 0.74
CA SER A 348 -28.14 -24.16 1.98
C SER A 348 -29.34 -25.11 1.77
N SER A 349 -29.99 -25.08 0.60
CA SER A 349 -31.15 -25.92 0.28
C SER A 349 -31.01 -26.63 -1.07
N GLY A 350 -30.67 -27.92 -1.03
CA GLY A 350 -31.06 -28.88 -2.06
C GLY A 350 -30.12 -29.04 -3.25
N VAL A 351 -29.09 -29.90 -3.11
CA VAL A 351 -28.56 -30.68 -4.23
C VAL A 351 -28.29 -32.11 -3.73
N THR A 352 -28.85 -33.08 -4.44
CA THR A 352 -28.62 -34.53 -4.25
C THR A 352 -27.25 -34.91 -4.78
N SER A 353 -26.38 -35.45 -3.91
CA SER A 353 -25.09 -36.03 -4.29
C SER A 353 -25.26 -37.41 -4.96
N THR A 354 -24.32 -37.75 -5.84
CA THR A 354 -24.09 -39.11 -6.36
C THR A 354 -23.38 -39.97 -5.30
N ASP A 355 -23.64 -41.28 -5.28
CA ASP A 355 -23.07 -42.22 -4.29
C ASP A 355 -21.52 -42.19 -4.24
N ASP A 356 -20.85 -41.91 -5.36
CA ASP A 356 -19.38 -41.86 -5.44
C ASP A 356 -18.74 -40.78 -4.54
N ASP A 357 -19.42 -39.66 -4.29
CA ASP A 357 -18.92 -38.61 -3.38
C ASP A 357 -19.06 -39.02 -1.90
N MET A 358 -19.98 -39.94 -1.59
CA MET A 358 -20.22 -40.40 -0.22
C MET A 358 -19.11 -41.31 0.27
N ASP A 359 -18.70 -42.27 -0.56
CA ASP A 359 -17.67 -43.26 -0.20
C ASP A 359 -16.30 -42.59 0.02
N GLU A 360 -15.93 -41.64 -0.84
CA GLU A 360 -14.68 -40.87 -0.71
C GLU A 360 -14.66 -40.03 0.58
N LEU A 361 -15.79 -39.40 0.92
CA LEU A 361 -15.90 -38.64 2.16
C LEU A 361 -15.87 -39.52 3.41
N GLU A 362 -16.42 -40.73 3.34
CA GLU A 362 -16.32 -41.70 4.44
C GLU A 362 -14.89 -42.20 4.65
N GLU A 363 -14.13 -42.37 3.57
CA GLU A 363 -12.70 -42.69 3.63
C GLU A 363 -11.88 -41.53 4.21
N GLU A 364 -12.12 -40.28 3.78
CA GLU A 364 -11.49 -39.09 4.36
C GLU A 364 -11.82 -38.96 5.86
N LEU A 365 -13.08 -39.17 6.23
CA LEU A 365 -13.52 -39.16 7.62
C LEU A 365 -12.79 -40.23 8.45
N LYS A 366 -12.59 -41.43 7.89
CA LYS A 366 -11.83 -42.50 8.54
C LYS A 366 -10.36 -42.12 8.69
N SER A 367 -9.76 -41.50 7.68
CA SER A 367 -8.38 -40.97 7.74
C SER A 367 -8.22 -39.91 8.84
N LEU A 368 -9.15 -38.96 8.97
CA LEU A 368 -9.14 -37.94 10.04
C LEU A 368 -9.32 -38.55 11.43
N LEU A 369 -10.09 -39.65 11.56
CA LEU A 369 -10.22 -40.40 12.80
C LEU A 369 -8.94 -41.16 13.17
N ASP A 370 -8.18 -41.62 12.18
CA ASP A 370 -6.90 -42.28 12.40
C ASP A 370 -5.78 -41.25 12.71
N GLU A 371 -5.83 -40.05 12.12
CA GLU A 371 -4.92 -38.92 12.40
C GLU A 371 -5.17 -38.29 13.79
N SER A 372 -6.39 -38.39 14.32
CA SER A 372 -6.77 -37.86 15.65
C SER A 372 -6.62 -38.87 16.80
N LYS A 373 -6.33 -40.14 16.51
CA LYS A 373 -5.85 -41.07 17.53
C LYS A 373 -4.44 -40.62 17.91
N PRO A 374 -4.18 -40.16 19.15
CA PRO A 374 -2.82 -39.92 19.57
C PRO A 374 -2.07 -41.25 19.38
N ASP A 375 -0.91 -41.20 18.72
CA ASP A 375 0.04 -42.29 18.73
C ASP A 375 0.09 -42.86 20.12
N SER A 376 -0.47 -44.05 20.27
CA SER A 376 -0.42 -44.79 21.52
C SER A 376 1.05 -44.99 21.79
N ILE A 377 1.55 -44.23 22.78
CA ILE A 377 2.88 -44.35 23.37
C ILE A 377 3.09 -45.83 23.69
N SER A 378 3.68 -46.55 22.74
CA SER A 378 4.12 -47.92 22.90
C SER A 378 5.47 -47.85 23.59
N GLY A 379 5.43 -47.63 24.91
CA GLY A 379 6.65 -47.43 25.68
C GLY A 379 6.44 -46.94 27.11
N LEU A 380 5.52 -47.56 27.86
CA LEU A 380 5.59 -47.50 29.33
C LEU A 380 6.17 -48.84 29.82
N PRO A 381 7.31 -48.85 30.52
CA PRO A 381 7.85 -50.06 31.12
C PRO A 381 6.97 -50.50 32.30
N GLU A 382 6.82 -51.81 32.39
CA GLU A 382 6.02 -52.57 33.34
C GLU A 382 6.42 -52.28 34.79
N VAL A 383 5.43 -52.04 35.65
CA VAL A 383 5.59 -51.82 37.10
C VAL A 383 6.08 -53.12 37.76
N PRO A 384 7.25 -53.15 38.43
CA PRO A 384 7.65 -54.34 39.17
C PRO A 384 6.93 -54.41 40.52
N THR A 385 6.11 -55.44 40.64
CA THR A 385 5.53 -55.96 41.88
C THR A 385 6.63 -56.65 42.71
N ASN A 386 7.03 -56.06 43.84
CA ASN A 386 7.61 -56.84 44.94
C ASN A 386 7.46 -56.10 46.28
N GLY A 387 6.94 -56.80 47.28
CA GLY A 387 6.68 -56.26 48.62
C GLY A 387 7.65 -56.76 49.71
N LEU A 388 7.51 -56.12 50.89
CA LEU A 388 8.06 -56.42 52.23
C LEU A 388 9.49 -55.86 52.51
N ARG A 389 9.83 -55.15 53.60
CA ARG A 389 9.20 -54.65 54.85
C ARG A 389 10.23 -53.71 55.58
N PRO A 390 10.09 -53.22 56.84
CA PRO A 390 10.25 -51.80 57.20
C PRO A 390 11.46 -51.44 58.10
N SER A 391 11.81 -50.15 58.17
CA SER A 391 12.45 -49.37 59.28
C SER A 391 13.28 -48.22 58.68
N GLY A 392 13.41 -47.01 59.23
CA GLY A 392 12.77 -46.35 60.35
C GLY A 392 12.83 -44.83 60.13
N GLU A 393 11.97 -44.11 60.84
CA GLU A 393 11.97 -42.64 60.99
C GLU A 393 13.24 -42.14 61.70
N PRO A 394 13.68 -40.88 61.46
CA PRO A 394 13.12 -39.75 62.22
C PRO A 394 12.90 -38.41 61.46
N CYS A 395 11.74 -37.80 61.76
CA CYS A 395 11.33 -36.39 61.89
C CYS A 395 12.16 -35.20 61.33
N LEU A 396 11.51 -34.43 60.41
CA LEU A 396 11.23 -32.95 60.32
C LEU A 396 12.34 -31.89 60.51
N PRO A 397 12.14 -30.59 60.14
CA PRO A 397 11.06 -29.87 59.39
C PRO A 397 11.64 -29.13 58.13
N GLY A 398 10.94 -28.61 57.12
CA GLY A 398 9.70 -27.83 57.03
C GLY A 398 10.03 -26.40 56.53
N GLY A 399 9.48 -25.97 55.39
CA GLY A 399 9.28 -24.54 55.05
C GLY A 399 9.92 -24.00 53.76
N ASP A 400 9.04 -23.43 52.92
CA ASP A 400 9.25 -22.29 52.01
C ASP A 400 10.16 -22.38 50.77
N LEU A 401 9.57 -22.81 49.64
CA LEU A 401 9.97 -22.34 48.30
C LEU A 401 8.78 -22.21 47.32
N LEU A 402 7.61 -21.75 47.78
CA LEU A 402 6.48 -21.39 46.90
C LEU A 402 5.82 -20.04 47.24
N SER A 403 6.53 -19.13 47.92
CA SER A 403 6.02 -17.82 48.33
C SER A 403 6.45 -16.64 47.44
N CYS A 404 6.86 -16.86 46.20
CA CYS A 404 7.32 -15.77 45.30
C CYS A 404 6.72 -15.77 43.89
N LEU A 405 5.40 -16.01 43.76
CA LEU A 405 4.66 -15.63 42.55
C LEU A 405 3.48 -14.72 42.92
N PRO A 406 3.36 -13.52 42.32
CA PRO A 406 2.26 -12.62 42.60
C PRO A 406 0.93 -13.14 42.04
N ALA A 407 -0.15 -12.95 42.78
CA ALA A 407 -1.50 -13.32 42.38
C ALA A 407 -2.01 -12.45 41.22
N VAL A 408 -2.61 -13.07 40.21
CA VAL A 408 -3.33 -12.39 39.13
C VAL A 408 -4.60 -11.75 39.71
N PRO A 409 -4.87 -10.45 39.49
CA PRO A 409 -6.09 -9.82 39.96
C PRO A 409 -7.30 -10.41 39.24
N HIS A 410 -8.19 -11.07 39.98
CA HIS A 410 -9.55 -11.35 39.52
C HIS A 410 -10.37 -10.06 39.59
N SER A 411 -10.38 -9.27 38.52
CA SER A 411 -11.40 -8.24 38.31
C SER A 411 -12.66 -8.93 37.79
N HIS A 412 -13.58 -9.31 38.68
CA HIS A 412 -14.95 -9.60 38.31
C HIS A 412 -15.61 -8.31 37.81
N LEU A 413 -15.66 -8.12 36.49
CA LEU A 413 -16.53 -7.13 35.87
C LEU A 413 -17.96 -7.68 35.90
N ASN A 414 -18.70 -7.39 36.97
CA ASN A 414 -20.16 -7.54 36.98
C ASN A 414 -20.76 -6.39 36.18
N ILE A 415 -20.71 -6.48 34.85
CA ILE A 415 -21.46 -5.61 33.96
C ILE A 415 -22.74 -6.37 33.62
N THR A 416 -23.89 -5.87 34.08
CA THR A 416 -25.18 -6.46 33.75
C THR A 416 -25.55 -6.12 32.31
N THR A 417 -26.32 -7.01 31.66
CA THR A 417 -26.79 -6.83 30.28
C THR A 417 -27.57 -5.52 30.09
N GLU A 418 -28.21 -5.02 31.14
CA GLU A 418 -28.93 -3.75 31.15
C GLU A 418 -27.99 -2.52 31.04
N GLN A 419 -26.80 -2.57 31.64
CA GLN A 419 -25.80 -1.50 31.51
C GLN A 419 -25.18 -1.44 30.11
N LEU A 420 -25.06 -2.59 29.43
CA LEU A 420 -24.59 -2.63 28.05
C LEU A 420 -25.61 -2.05 27.06
N GLU A 421 -26.90 -2.25 27.33
CA GLU A 421 -28.00 -1.76 26.49
C GLU A 421 -28.22 -0.24 26.65
N GLU A 422 -27.95 0.31 27.83
CA GLU A 422 -27.98 1.75 28.08
C GLU A 422 -26.80 2.48 27.40
N GLU A 423 -25.59 1.91 27.42
CA GLU A 423 -24.43 2.42 26.68
C GLU A 423 -24.61 2.34 25.15
N LEU A 424 -25.27 1.29 24.66
CA LEU A 424 -25.57 1.14 23.23
C LEU A 424 -26.58 2.18 22.74
N ASN A 425 -27.57 2.54 23.57
CA ASN A 425 -28.55 3.59 23.26
C ASN A 425 -27.95 5.01 23.34
N GLN A 426 -26.84 5.21 24.07
CA GLN A 426 -26.11 6.48 24.05
C GLN A 426 -25.26 6.68 22.78
N LEU A 427 -25.00 5.62 22.01
CA LEU A 427 -24.23 5.69 20.76
C LEU A 427 -25.09 5.93 19.50
N THR A 428 -26.42 5.86 19.58
CA THR A 428 -27.35 5.98 18.44
C THR A 428 -28.14 7.30 18.39
N LEU A 429 -27.50 8.43 18.71
CA LEU A 429 -28.09 9.76 18.47
C LEU A 429 -27.09 10.76 17.86
N THR A 430 -26.86 10.65 16.55
CA THR A 430 -26.68 11.82 15.68
C THR A 430 -27.27 11.55 14.30
N ASP A 431 -28.60 11.58 14.20
CA ASP A 431 -29.26 11.97 12.95
C ASP A 431 -30.14 13.18 13.27
N SER A 432 -29.62 14.37 12.99
CA SER A 432 -30.41 15.60 13.01
C SER A 432 -29.81 16.64 12.07
N GLY A 433 -30.29 16.59 10.82
CA GLY A 433 -29.92 17.54 9.77
C GLY A 433 -30.96 17.75 8.68
N PHE A 434 -32.25 17.47 8.91
CA PHE A 434 -33.33 17.87 8.01
C PHE A 434 -34.33 18.80 8.71
N GLN A 435 -34.15 20.11 8.54
CA GLN A 435 -35.21 21.09 8.83
C GLN A 435 -35.99 21.39 7.55
N GLN A 436 -37.22 20.90 7.53
CA GLN A 436 -38.23 21.15 6.52
C GLN A 436 -38.87 22.54 6.74
N LYS A 437 -38.38 23.56 6.03
CA LYS A 437 -39.06 24.85 5.91
C LYS A 437 -40.04 24.80 4.73
N ARG A 438 -41.34 24.69 5.01
CA ARG A 438 -42.39 25.04 4.05
C ARG A 438 -42.31 26.53 3.72
N MET A 439 -42.02 26.85 2.47
CA MET A 439 -42.41 28.11 1.85
C MET A 439 -42.88 27.84 0.41
N THR A 440 -44.02 28.44 0.12
CA THR A 440 -44.88 28.34 -1.06
C THR A 440 -44.22 28.74 -2.38
N SER A 441 -44.41 27.92 -3.42
CA SER A 441 -44.04 28.22 -4.81
C SER A 441 -45.01 29.20 -5.47
N PRO A 442 -44.54 30.23 -6.21
CA PRO A 442 -45.36 30.94 -7.18
C PRO A 442 -45.16 30.34 -8.59
N ALA A 443 -46.28 30.16 -9.29
CA ALA A 443 -46.35 29.80 -10.70
C ALA A 443 -45.92 30.96 -11.62
N LYS A 444 -45.18 30.65 -12.70
CA LYS A 444 -45.17 31.35 -14.00
C LYS A 444 -44.30 30.54 -14.97
N ARG A 445 -44.90 29.91 -15.98
CA ARG A 445 -45.16 30.40 -17.35
C ARG A 445 -44.04 29.96 -18.30
N LEU A 446 -44.30 28.87 -19.04
CA LEU A 446 -43.61 28.59 -20.29
C LEU A 446 -44.15 29.54 -21.36
N GLU A 447 -43.25 30.22 -22.08
CA GLU A 447 -43.50 30.72 -23.43
C GLU A 447 -42.73 29.86 -24.44
N PRO A 448 -43.30 29.59 -25.62
CA PRO A 448 -42.62 28.90 -26.70
C PRO A 448 -41.85 29.90 -27.57
N ALA A 449 -40.62 29.56 -27.94
CA ALA A 449 -39.91 30.27 -29.02
C ALA A 449 -40.19 29.58 -30.35
N GLN A 450 -40.71 30.38 -31.28
CA GLN A 450 -40.78 30.14 -32.72
C GLN A 450 -39.38 30.05 -33.36
#